data_AF-A0A831TP59-F1
#
_entry.id   AF-A0A831TP59-F1
#
_cell.length_a   1.000
_cell.length_b   1.000
_cell.length_c   1.000
_cell.angle_alpha   90.00
_cell.angle_beta   90.00
_cell.angle_gamma   90.00
#
_symmetry.space_group_name_H-M   'P 1'
#
loop_
_entity.id
_entity.type
_entity.pdbx_description
1 polymer ?
#
loop_
_entity_poly.entity_id
_entity_poly.type
_entity_poly.pdbx_seq_one_letter_code
_entity_poly.pdbx_strand_id
1 'polypeptide(L)'
;MARAIRLLPIVGALGGAIACVAAPSASDVFVIARPKVMVLRATGSRTTVGTAFLADDGLLLTAHHVVRDGRTCQVHANGAAYAVALAAADADRDVAVLAFRERRLSMKPLPLGESDRLREGEPLLVLTT
;
A
#
# COMPACT_ATOMS: atom_id res chain seq x y z
N MET A 1 16.16 -34.09 -66.18
CA MET A 1 15.41 -34.94 -65.24
C MET A 1 15.57 -34.38 -63.84
N ALA A 2 14.52 -33.74 -63.32
CA ALA A 2 14.52 -32.94 -62.10
C ALA A 2 14.44 -33.81 -60.83
N ARG A 3 15.21 -33.49 -59.78
CA ARG A 3 15.05 -34.07 -58.43
C ARG A 3 14.49 -33.00 -57.50
N ALA A 4 13.36 -33.32 -56.90
CA ALA A 4 12.51 -32.44 -56.10
C ALA A 4 13.16 -32.07 -54.75
N ILE A 5 13.08 -30.79 -54.40
CA ILE A 5 13.40 -30.27 -53.06
C ILE A 5 12.14 -30.46 -52.20
N ARG A 6 12.23 -31.27 -51.15
CA ARG A 6 11.18 -31.42 -50.14
C ARG A 6 11.24 -30.22 -49.18
N LEU A 7 10.29 -29.30 -49.32
CA LEU A 7 9.98 -28.29 -48.29
C LEU A 7 9.19 -28.96 -47.16
N LEU A 8 9.75 -28.99 -45.95
CA LEU A 8 8.98 -29.30 -44.73
C LEU A 8 8.20 -28.05 -44.31
N PRO A 9 6.89 -28.16 -43.97
CA PRO A 9 6.18 -27.06 -43.35
C PRO A 9 6.64 -26.95 -41.90
N ILE A 10 7.27 -25.83 -41.54
CA ILE A 10 7.45 -25.43 -40.14
C ILE A 10 6.05 -24.99 -39.67
N VAL A 11 5.28 -25.92 -39.13
CA VAL A 11 4.02 -25.62 -38.45
C VAL A 11 4.38 -24.91 -37.14
N GLY A 12 4.09 -23.60 -37.10
CA GLY A 12 4.21 -22.79 -35.90
C GLY A 12 3.15 -23.18 -34.87
N ALA A 13 3.60 -23.59 -33.68
CA ALA A 13 2.76 -23.68 -32.50
C ALA A 13 3.05 -22.44 -31.62
N LEU A 14 2.45 -21.30 -31.96
CA LEU A 14 2.27 -20.19 -31.01
C LEU A 14 1.11 -20.55 -30.08
N GLY A 15 1.31 -21.57 -29.26
CA GLY A 15 0.47 -21.86 -28.11
C GLY A 15 0.83 -20.91 -26.98
N GLY A 16 0.44 -19.64 -27.10
CA GLY A 16 0.52 -18.68 -26.02
C GLY A 16 -0.43 -19.09 -24.91
N ALA A 17 0.07 -19.83 -23.92
CA ALA A 17 -0.66 -20.05 -22.68
C ALA A 17 -0.88 -18.68 -22.02
N ILE A 18 -2.13 -18.22 -22.01
CA ILE A 18 -2.53 -17.12 -21.14
C ILE A 18 -2.45 -17.70 -19.73
N ALA A 19 -1.30 -17.49 -19.08
CA ALA A 19 -1.14 -17.82 -17.67
C ALA A 19 -2.15 -16.96 -16.90
N CYS A 20 -3.17 -17.61 -16.35
CA CYS A 20 -4.03 -17.00 -15.35
C CYS A 20 -3.11 -16.63 -14.18
N VAL A 21 -2.84 -15.34 -13.99
CA VAL A 21 -2.14 -14.88 -12.79
C VAL A 21 -3.09 -15.17 -11.64
N ALA A 22 -2.76 -16.19 -10.85
CA ALA A 22 -3.50 -16.51 -9.64
C ALA A 22 -3.56 -15.27 -8.75
N ALA A 23 -4.71 -15.04 -8.12
CA ALA A 23 -4.85 -13.95 -7.17
C ALA A 23 -3.75 -14.06 -6.09
N PRO A 24 -3.14 -12.93 -5.68
CA PRO A 24 -2.08 -12.95 -4.67
C PRO A 24 -2.59 -13.58 -3.38
N SER A 25 -1.75 -14.40 -2.73
CA SER A 25 -2.10 -14.96 -1.43
C SER A 25 -2.09 -13.88 -0.34
N ALA A 26 -2.72 -14.14 0.81
CA ALA A 26 -2.67 -13.23 1.95
C ALA A 26 -1.22 -12.92 2.39
N SER A 27 -0.32 -13.91 2.29
CA SER A 27 1.10 -13.74 2.58
C SER A 27 1.78 -12.79 1.59
N ASP A 28 1.45 -12.88 0.30
CA ASP A 28 1.99 -11.99 -0.73
C ASP A 28 1.53 -10.54 -0.48
N VAL A 29 0.24 -10.37 -0.19
CA VAL A 29 -0.34 -9.07 0.17
C VAL A 29 0.35 -8.49 1.41
N PHE A 30 0.56 -9.30 2.45
CA PHE A 30 1.26 -8.90 3.66
C PHE A 30 2.68 -8.40 3.38
N VAL A 31 3.47 -9.14 2.59
CA VAL A 31 4.86 -8.76 2.26
C VAL A 31 4.90 -7.42 1.52
N ILE A 32 3.96 -7.19 0.61
CA ILE A 32 3.87 -5.93 -0.16
C ILE A 32 3.42 -4.76 0.71
N ALA A 33 2.46 -5.00 1.61
CA ALA A 33 1.80 -3.94 2.37
C ALA A 33 2.54 -3.54 3.65
N ARG A 34 3.13 -4.51 4.38
CA ARG A 34 3.78 -4.29 5.68
C ARG A 34 4.75 -3.10 5.72
N PRO A 35 5.71 -2.92 4.78
CA PRO A 35 6.66 -1.80 4.88
C PRO A 35 6.00 -0.41 4.78
N LYS A 36 4.77 -0.35 4.24
CA LYS A 36 4.03 0.90 3.99
C LYS A 36 3.08 1.25 5.14
N VAL A 37 2.91 0.35 6.12
CA VAL A 37 2.09 0.52 7.31
C VAL A 37 3.02 0.75 8.50
N MET A 38 2.81 1.82 9.24
CA MET A 38 3.74 2.36 10.23
C MET A 38 3.03 2.63 11.55
N VAL A 39 3.74 2.50 12.67
CA VAL A 39 3.23 2.94 13.97
C VAL A 39 3.28 4.46 14.00
N LEU A 40 2.15 5.10 14.28
CA LEU A 40 2.07 6.54 14.52
C LEU A 40 2.03 6.82 16.01
N ARG A 41 2.89 7.72 16.48
CA ARG A 41 2.84 8.28 17.83
C ARG A 41 2.56 9.77 17.74
N ALA A 42 1.47 10.20 18.36
CA ALA A 42 1.09 11.60 18.50
C ALA A 42 1.25 12.01 19.97
N THR A 43 2.07 13.02 20.23
CA THR A 43 2.41 13.48 21.59
C THR A 43 1.89 14.89 21.79
N GLY A 44 1.01 15.09 22.77
CA GLY A 44 0.47 16.39 23.15
C GLY A 44 0.31 16.50 24.67
N SER A 45 -0.90 16.81 25.15
CA SER A 45 -1.24 16.68 26.58
C SER A 45 -1.28 15.22 27.03
N ARG A 46 -1.56 14.32 26.09
CA ARG A 46 -1.49 12.86 26.22
C ARG A 46 -0.75 12.31 25.00
N THR A 47 -0.23 11.10 25.15
CA THR A 47 0.38 10.36 24.04
C THR A 47 -0.65 9.37 23.50
N THR A 48 -0.94 9.46 22.21
CA THR A 48 -1.79 8.51 21.48
C THR A 48 -0.91 7.71 20.53
N VAL A 49 -1.22 6.42 20.40
CA VAL A 49 -0.55 5.51 19.48
C VAL A 49 -1.60 4.95 18.54
N GLY A 50 -1.30 4.94 17.24
CA GLY A 50 -2.15 4.38 16.21
C GLY A 50 -1.34 3.90 15.02
N THR A 51 -2.00 3.79 13.89
CA THR A 51 -1.39 3.34 12.63
C THR A 51 -1.51 4.45 11.59
N ALA A 52 -0.48 4.59 10.78
CA ALA A 52 -0.52 5.39 9.57
C ALA A 52 -0.01 4.55 8.40
N PHE A 53 -0.51 4.79 7.20
CA PHE A 53 -0.02 4.10 6.01
C PHE A 53 0.22 5.08 4.86
N LEU A 54 1.22 4.77 4.02
CA LEU A 54 1.58 5.59 2.88
C LEU A 54 0.53 5.42 1.76
N ALA A 55 -0.26 6.45 1.53
CA ALA A 55 -1.36 6.46 0.56
C ALA A 55 -0.99 7.18 -0.75
N ASP A 56 -0.06 8.14 -0.68
CA ASP A 56 0.50 8.82 -1.84
C ASP A 56 1.97 9.20 -1.57
N ASP A 57 2.67 9.78 -2.55
CA ASP A 57 4.08 10.16 -2.45
C ASP A 57 4.31 11.17 -1.32
N GLY A 58 4.83 10.66 -0.20
CA GLY A 58 5.09 11.42 1.01
C GLY A 58 3.86 11.77 1.84
N LEU A 59 2.68 11.22 1.50
CA LEU A 59 1.42 11.44 2.22
C LEU A 59 0.97 10.16 2.92
N LEU A 60 0.73 10.26 4.23
CA LEU A 60 0.19 9.17 5.03
C LEU A 60 -1.25 9.42 5.41
N LEU A 61 -2.06 8.37 5.41
CA LEU A 61 -3.40 8.40 5.98
C LEU A 61 -3.41 7.78 7.37
N THR A 62 -4.20 8.37 8.26
CA THR A 62 -4.46 7.89 9.61
C THR A 62 -5.84 8.35 10.08
N ALA A 63 -6.26 7.93 11.27
CA ALA A 63 -7.48 8.42 11.87
C ALA A 63 -7.26 9.80 12.51
N HIS A 64 -8.22 10.71 12.35
CA HIS A 64 -8.13 12.06 12.90
C HIS A 64 -8.04 12.06 14.43
N HIS A 65 -8.79 11.18 15.11
CA HIS A 65 -8.76 11.07 16.56
C HIS A 65 -7.38 10.69 17.12
N VAL A 66 -6.51 10.05 16.31
CA VAL A 66 -5.14 9.70 16.72
C VAL A 66 -4.30 10.96 16.86
N VAL A 67 -4.51 11.95 15.98
CA VAL A 67 -3.63 13.12 15.85
C VAL A 67 -4.23 14.42 16.40
N ARG A 68 -5.56 14.48 16.60
CA ARG A 68 -6.29 15.70 16.98
C ARG A 68 -5.68 16.46 18.16
N ASP A 69 -5.26 15.72 19.20
CA ASP A 69 -4.73 16.30 20.44
C ASP A 69 -3.18 16.27 20.47
N GLY A 70 -2.55 15.80 19.39
CA GLY A 70 -1.10 15.68 19.24
C GLY A 70 -0.44 17.00 18.82
N ARG A 71 0.54 17.46 19.60
CA ARG A 71 1.37 18.63 19.24
C ARG A 71 2.52 18.24 18.31
N THR A 72 3.04 17.02 18.47
CA THR A 72 4.07 16.45 17.61
C THR A 72 3.64 15.06 17.16
N CYS A 73 3.95 14.71 15.91
CA CYS A 73 3.63 13.41 15.34
C CYS A 73 4.91 12.76 14.77
N GLN A 74 5.09 11.48 15.08
CA GLN A 74 6.18 10.67 14.56
C GLN A 74 5.67 9.32 14.05
N VAL A 75 6.12 8.92 12.88
CA VAL A 75 5.89 7.58 12.35
C VAL A 75 7.13 6.73 12.53
N HIS A 76 6.96 5.51 13.02
CA HIS A 76 8.04 4.55 13.20
C HIS A 76 7.97 3.51 12.09
N ALA A 77 9.04 3.45 11.29
CA ALA A 77 9.18 2.51 10.19
C ALA A 77 10.61 1.93 10.20
N ASN A 78 10.73 0.61 10.06
CA ASN A 78 12.01 -0.10 10.00
C ASN A 78 12.99 0.25 11.14
N GLY A 79 12.47 0.46 12.36
CA GLY A 79 13.27 0.81 13.53
C GLY A 79 13.71 2.27 13.62
N ALA A 80 13.33 3.12 12.67
CA ALA A 80 13.60 4.56 12.67
C ALA A 80 12.31 5.37 12.88
N ALA A 81 12.43 6.53 13.52
CA ALA A 81 11.35 7.48 13.70
C ALA A 81 11.47 8.65 12.70
N TYR A 82 10.36 9.06 12.11
CA TYR A 82 10.29 10.14 11.14
C TYR A 82 9.26 11.18 11.58
N ALA A 83 9.66 12.45 11.61
CA ALA A 83 8.77 13.55 11.94
C ALA A 83 7.78 13.81 10.79
N VAL A 84 6.51 13.90 11.13
CA VAL A 84 5.42 14.20 10.20
C VAL A 84 4.56 15.33 10.75
N ALA A 85 3.89 16.06 9.86
CA ALA A 85 2.99 17.15 10.20
C ALA A 85 1.60 16.89 9.61
N LEU A 86 0.56 17.40 10.25
CA LEU A 86 -0.79 17.37 9.71
C LEU A 86 -0.86 18.24 8.46
N ALA A 87 -1.22 17.63 7.34
CA ALA A 87 -1.42 18.31 6.05
C ALA A 87 -2.89 18.66 5.82
N ALA A 88 -3.80 17.74 6.16
CA ALA A 88 -5.25 17.94 6.09
C ALA A 88 -5.96 17.04 7.11
N ALA A 89 -7.18 17.41 7.49
CA ALA A 89 -8.04 16.58 8.34
C ALA A 89 -9.51 16.78 7.99
N ASP A 90 -10.28 15.72 8.18
CA ASP A 90 -11.73 15.70 8.16
C ASP A 90 -12.21 15.04 9.46
N ALA A 91 -12.76 15.87 10.36
CA ALA A 91 -13.19 15.42 11.66
C ALA A 91 -14.48 14.58 11.61
N ASP A 92 -15.35 14.82 10.64
CA ASP A 92 -16.63 14.12 10.50
C ASP A 92 -16.43 12.69 9.99
N ARG A 93 -15.43 12.50 9.13
CA ARG A 93 -15.03 11.18 8.60
C ARG A 93 -13.94 10.49 9.43
N ASP A 94 -13.44 11.16 10.46
CA ASP A 94 -12.32 10.70 11.29
C ASP A 94 -11.05 10.38 10.49
N VAL A 95 -10.70 11.20 9.48
CA VAL A 95 -9.53 11.00 8.60
C VAL A 95 -8.55 12.14 8.74
N ALA A 96 -7.25 11.82 8.78
CA ALA A 96 -6.18 12.79 8.72
C ALA A 96 -5.11 12.39 7.69
N VAL A 97 -4.58 13.39 6.98
CA VAL A 97 -3.46 13.27 6.07
C VAL A 97 -2.23 13.87 6.75
N LEU A 98 -1.15 13.11 6.83
CA LEU A 98 0.14 13.54 7.36
C LEU A 98 1.17 13.64 6.23
N ALA A 99 2.12 14.56 6.35
CA ALA A 99 3.23 14.72 5.42
C ALA A 99 4.58 14.71 6.15
N PHE A 100 5.61 14.12 5.55
CA PHE A 100 6.97 14.18 6.09
C PHE A 100 7.54 15.60 6.02
N ARG A 101 8.20 16.05 7.10
CA ARG A 101 8.75 17.43 7.15
C ARG A 101 10.06 17.60 6.39
N GLU A 102 10.96 16.62 6.48
CA GLU A 102 12.35 16.78 6.04
C GLU A 102 12.81 15.73 5.02
N ARG A 103 12.15 14.56 4.97
CA ARG A 103 12.56 13.44 4.11
C ARG A 103 11.37 12.67 3.60
N ARG A 104 11.22 12.60 2.27
CA ARG A 104 10.33 11.61 1.64
C ARG A 104 10.98 10.24 1.73
N LEU A 105 10.21 9.25 2.14
CA LEU A 105 10.62 7.85 2.03
C LEU A 105 10.57 7.47 0.55
N SER A 106 11.65 6.91 0.00
CA SER A 106 11.67 6.34 -1.35
C SER A 106 10.90 5.02 -1.38
N MET A 107 9.59 5.07 -1.14
CA MET A 107 8.71 3.92 -1.06
C MET A 107 7.46 4.17 -1.90
N LYS A 108 7.04 3.18 -2.67
CA LYS A 108 5.79 3.27 -3.43
C LYS A 108 4.61 3.19 -2.46
N PRO A 109 3.59 4.07 -2.60
CA PRO A 109 2.38 3.99 -1.79
C PRO A 109 1.62 2.67 -1.92
N LEU A 110 0.66 2.44 -1.02
CA LEU A 110 -0.33 1.40 -1.17
C LEU A 110 -1.31 1.79 -2.28
N PRO A 111 -1.61 0.89 -3.24
CA PRO A 111 -2.71 1.14 -4.15
C PRO A 111 -4.02 1.19 -3.36
N LEU A 112 -4.80 2.25 -3.57
CA LEU A 112 -6.14 2.35 -3.00
C LEU A 112 -7.12 1.67 -3.94
N GLY A 113 -7.95 0.80 -3.37
CA GLY A 113 -9.04 0.14 -4.09
C GLY A 113 -10.32 0.97 -4.06
N GLU A 114 -11.24 0.61 -4.94
CA GLU A 114 -12.60 1.15 -4.98
C GLU A 114 -13.50 0.32 -4.05
N SER A 115 -13.97 0.92 -2.96
CA SER A 115 -14.72 0.20 -1.92
C SER A 115 -16.15 -0.18 -2.34
N ASP A 116 -16.74 0.53 -3.30
CA ASP A 116 -18.07 0.27 -3.87
C ASP A 116 -18.13 -1.02 -4.70
N ARG A 117 -16.97 -1.56 -5.11
CA ARG A 117 -16.85 -2.82 -5.86
C ARG A 117 -16.76 -4.06 -4.98
N LEU A 118 -16.55 -3.88 -3.68
CA LEU A 118 -16.44 -5.00 -2.74
C LEU A 118 -17.79 -5.71 -2.60
N ARG A 119 -17.74 -7.04 -2.57
CA ARG A 119 -18.93 -7.89 -2.36
C ARG A 119 -18.89 -8.55 -1.00
N GLU A 120 -20.08 -8.84 -0.47
CA GLU A 120 -20.21 -9.64 0.74
C GLU A 120 -19.55 -11.02 0.56
N GLY A 121 -18.84 -11.48 1.59
CA GLY A 121 -18.10 -12.74 1.58
C GLY A 121 -16.70 -12.67 0.99
N GLU A 122 -16.25 -11.51 0.49
CA GLU A 122 -14.85 -11.32 0.10
C GLU A 122 -13.92 -11.39 1.33
N PRO A 123 -12.77 -12.07 1.22
CA PRO A 123 -11.81 -12.18 2.33
C PRO A 123 -11.16 -10.84 2.65
N LEU A 124 -11.06 -10.51 3.94
CA LEU A 124 -10.41 -9.30 4.45
C LEU A 124 -9.12 -9.64 5.21
N LEU A 125 -8.07 -8.87 4.97
CA LEU A 125 -6.83 -8.90 5.75
C LEU A 125 -6.67 -7.58 6.50
N VAL A 126 -6.54 -7.66 7.82
CA VAL A 126 -6.23 -6.51 8.68
C VAL A 126 -4.77 -6.58 9.08
N LEU A 127 -4.05 -5.47 8.88
CA LEU A 127 -2.63 -5.35 9.21
C LEU A 127 -2.45 -4.53 10.47
N THR A 128 -1.71 -5.07 11.43
CA THR A 128 -1.23 -4.37 12.61
C THR A 128 0.29 -4.48 12.69
N THR A 129 0.92 -3.47 13.27
CA THR A 129 2.38 -3.34 13.39
C THR A 129 2.85 -3.58 14.81
#